data_AF-A0A183FAN0-F1
#
_entry.id   AF-A0A183FAN0-F1
#
_cell.length_a   1.000
_cell.length_b   1.000
_cell.length_c   1.000
_cell.angle_alpha   90.00
_cell.angle_beta   90.00
_cell.angle_gamma   90.00
#
_symmetry.space_group_name_H-M   'P 1'
#
loop_
_entity.id
_entity.type
_entity.pdbx_description
1 polymer ?
#
loop_
_entity_poly.entity_id
_entity_poly.type
_entity_poly.pdbx_seq_one_letter_code
_entity_poly.pdbx_strand_id
1 'polypeptide(L)'
;MAQDAPSEKITPEKALSVDPDCAYFNVTGGKSDHMLVNLGEHRLAVKIRCSNNTLYRVSPNAMFIDAGQCQNLVVVRNAGA
;
A
#
# COMPACT_ATOMS: atom_id res chain seq x y z
N MET A 1 23.42 29.11 -2.13
CA MET A 1 22.79 28.40 -0.99
C MET A 1 21.34 28.15 -1.37
N ALA A 2 20.88 26.91 -1.16
CA ALA A 2 19.53 26.39 -1.29
C ALA A 2 18.81 26.57 -2.65
N GLN A 3 18.75 25.48 -3.42
CA GLN A 3 17.76 25.30 -4.47
C GLN A 3 16.41 25.05 -3.79
N ASP A 4 15.47 25.99 -3.93
CA ASP A 4 14.05 25.74 -3.66
C ASP A 4 13.57 24.69 -4.66
N ALA A 5 13.45 23.45 -4.20
CA ALA A 5 12.79 22.39 -4.95
C ALA A 5 11.33 22.81 -5.18
N PRO A 6 10.76 22.63 -6.38
CA PRO A 6 9.36 22.95 -6.60
C PRO A 6 8.52 22.07 -5.67
N SER A 7 7.77 22.70 -4.77
CA SER A 7 6.79 22.03 -3.92
C SER A 7 5.77 21.36 -4.83
N GLU A 8 5.97 20.07 -5.08
CA GLU A 8 5.08 19.29 -5.92
C GLU A 8 3.76 19.17 -5.18
N LYS A 9 2.73 19.86 -5.68
CA LYS A 9 1.40 19.84 -5.07
C LYS A 9 0.94 18.40 -4.96
N ILE A 10 0.66 17.95 -3.74
CA ILE A 10 0.13 16.62 -3.46
C ILE A 10 -1.26 16.54 -4.11
N THR A 11 -1.34 15.91 -5.27
CA THR A 11 -2.62 15.53 -5.88
C THR A 11 -3.14 14.28 -5.15
N PRO A 12 -4.46 14.00 -5.16
CA PRO A 12 -5.01 12.79 -4.56
C PRO A 12 -4.35 11.50 -5.11
N GLU A 13 -3.83 11.54 -6.34
CA GLU A 13 -3.09 10.44 -6.97
C GLU A 13 -1.68 10.20 -6.37
N LYS A 14 -1.11 11.21 -5.71
CA LYS A 14 0.21 11.16 -5.04
C LYS A 14 0.11 11.18 -3.51
N ALA A 15 -1.11 11.18 -2.95
CA ALA A 15 -1.33 11.29 -1.51
C ALA A 15 -1.12 9.98 -0.73
N LEU A 16 -1.09 8.83 -1.42
CA LEU A 16 -0.89 7.52 -0.80
C LEU A 16 0.49 6.97 -1.15
N SER A 17 1.28 6.65 -0.13
CA SER A 17 2.56 5.95 -0.25
C SER A 17 2.41 4.51 0.26
N VAL A 18 3.15 3.56 -0.32
CA VAL A 18 3.16 2.14 0.06
C VAL A 18 4.60 1.69 0.24
N ASP A 19 4.93 1.10 1.38
CA ASP A 19 6.28 0.61 1.70
C ASP A 19 6.25 -0.79 2.34
N PRO A 20 6.94 -1.81 1.78
CA PRO A 20 7.60 -1.79 0.48
C PRO A 20 6.58 -1.69 -0.67
N ASP A 21 7.00 -1.18 -1.83
CA ASP A 21 6.14 -1.10 -3.02
C ASP A 21 5.98 -2.45 -3.74
N CYS A 22 6.94 -3.36 -3.53
CA CYS A 22 7.02 -4.69 -4.11
C CYS A 22 7.22 -5.76 -3.03
N ALA A 23 6.58 -6.92 -3.23
CA ALA A 23 6.78 -8.10 -2.38
C ALA A 23 7.25 -9.30 -3.20
N TYR A 24 8.25 -10.00 -2.67
CA TYR A 24 8.79 -11.23 -3.25
C TYR A 24 8.38 -12.42 -2.39
N PHE A 25 7.87 -13.47 -3.02
CA PHE A 25 7.37 -14.66 -2.33
C PHE A 25 7.97 -15.93 -2.91
N ASN A 26 8.21 -16.92 -2.05
CA ASN A 26 8.62 -18.25 -2.48
C ASN A 26 7.44 -19.06 -3.00
N VAL A 27 7.71 -20.10 -3.81
CA VAL A 27 6.68 -20.99 -4.36
C VAL A 27 5.91 -21.77 -3.28
N THR A 28 6.57 -22.02 -2.15
CA THR A 28 6.00 -22.66 -0.96
C THR A 28 5.07 -21.75 -0.16
N GLY A 29 4.89 -20.49 -0.58
CA GLY A 29 4.08 -19.48 0.08
C GLY A 29 4.91 -18.41 0.79
N GLY A 30 4.23 -17.58 1.57
CA GLY A 30 4.87 -16.53 2.38
C GLY A 30 3.90 -15.42 2.79
N LYS A 31 4.41 -14.48 3.60
CA LYS A 31 3.68 -13.29 4.04
C LYS A 31 4.54 -12.07 3.83
N SER A 32 3.94 -10.98 3.37
CA SER A 32 4.54 -9.67 3.26
C SER A 32 3.63 -8.64 3.90
N ASP A 33 4.21 -7.76 4.70
CA ASP A 33 3.54 -6.65 5.36
C ASP A 33 3.94 -5.37 4.63
N HIS A 34 2.94 -4.56 4.26
CA HIS A 34 3.08 -3.30 3.56
C HIS A 34 2.42 -2.19 4.37
N MET A 35 3.11 -1.09 4.55
CA MET A 35 2.59 0.09 5.21
C MET A 35 2.05 1.07 4.18
N LEU A 36 0.76 1.39 4.27
CA LEU A 36 0.11 2.41 3.49
C LEU A 36 0.11 3.70 4.31
N VAL A 37 0.68 4.78 3.78
CA VAL A 37 0.78 6.08 4.46
C VAL A 37 0.02 7.13 3.68
N ASN A 38 -0.93 7.80 4.33
CA ASN A 38 -1.60 8.96 3.75
C ASN A 38 -0.80 10.23 4.04
N LEU A 39 -0.09 10.71 3.02
CA LEU A 39 0.71 11.93 3.03
C LEU A 39 -0.12 13.18 2.73
N GLY A 40 -1.39 13.02 2.34
CA GLY A 40 -2.29 14.12 2.04
C GLY A 40 -2.97 14.72 3.28
N GLU A 41 -3.71 15.80 3.05
CA GLU A 41 -4.44 16.56 4.08
C GLU A 41 -5.89 16.08 4.30
N HIS A 42 -6.34 15.11 3.51
CA HIS A 42 -7.71 14.59 3.55
C HIS A 42 -7.73 13.10 3.81
N ARG A 43 -8.82 12.62 4.43
CA ARG A 43 -9.08 11.20 4.64
C ARG A 43 -9.22 10.47 3.30
N LEU A 44 -8.49 9.37 3.14
CA LEU A 44 -8.54 8.54 1.95
C LEU A 44 -9.37 7.28 2.19
N ALA A 45 -10.15 6.90 1.18
CA ALA A 45 -10.79 5.59 1.10
C ALA A 45 -9.99 4.72 0.12
N VAL A 46 -9.44 3.61 0.60
CA VAL A 46 -8.57 2.74 -0.19
C VAL A 46 -9.28 1.42 -0.46
N LYS A 47 -9.34 1.03 -1.73
CA LYS A 47 -9.84 -0.28 -2.17
C LYS A 47 -8.71 -1.06 -2.85
N ILE A 48 -8.35 -2.20 -2.28
CA ILE A 48 -7.33 -3.07 -2.84
C ILE A 48 -7.99 -4.15 -3.70
N ARG A 49 -7.46 -4.34 -4.91
CA ARG A 49 -7.87 -5.39 -5.84
C ARG A 49 -6.71 -6.35 -6.05
N CYS A 50 -6.98 -7.65 -5.96
CA CYS A 50 -6.01 -8.70 -6.22
C CYS A 50 -6.38 -9.40 -7.53
N SER A 51 -5.41 -9.53 -8.43
CA SER A 51 -5.57 -10.18 -9.73
C SER A 51 -5.63 -11.70 -9.66
N ASN A 52 -5.01 -12.30 -8.62
CA ASN A 52 -5.00 -13.75 -8.40
C ASN A 52 -5.37 -14.09 -6.95
N ASN A 53 -6.68 -14.19 -6.71
CA ASN A 53 -7.22 -14.53 -5.39
C ASN A 53 -7.08 -16.03 -5.02
N THR A 54 -6.60 -16.87 -5.94
CA THR A 54 -6.34 -18.30 -5.70
C THR A 54 -5.03 -18.48 -4.95
N LEU A 55 -3.97 -17.80 -5.41
CA LEU A 55 -2.64 -17.86 -4.80
C LEU A 55 -2.40 -16.77 -3.76
N TYR A 56 -3.06 -15.61 -3.87
CA TYR A 56 -2.81 -14.49 -2.98
C TYR A 56 -4.07 -14.11 -2.19
N ARG A 57 -3.87 -13.79 -0.92
CA ARG A 57 -4.86 -13.20 -0.02
C ARG A 57 -4.35 -11.86 0.45
N VAL A 58 -5.22 -10.87 0.46
CA VAL A 58 -4.89 -9.50 0.87
C VAL A 58 -5.86 -9.07 1.96
N SER A 59 -5.32 -8.52 3.04
CA SER A 59 -6.12 -8.07 4.20
C SER A 59 -5.52 -6.81 4.83
N PRO A 60 -6.32 -5.75 5.05
CA PRO A 60 -7.72 -5.57 4.67
C PRO A 60 -7.89 -5.29 3.15
N ASN A 61 -9.07 -5.52 2.56
CA ASN A 61 -9.33 -5.22 1.14
C ASN A 61 -9.97 -3.85 0.89
N ALA A 62 -10.52 -3.24 1.94
CA ALA A 62 -11.11 -1.91 1.93
C ALA A 62 -10.86 -1.27 3.29
N MET A 63 -10.46 -0.01 3.29
CA MET A 63 -10.11 0.71 4.52
C MET A 63 -10.17 2.21 4.32
N PHE A 64 -10.18 2.93 5.44
CA PHE A 64 -9.98 4.38 5.47
C PHE A 64 -8.66 4.70 6.17
N ILE A 65 -7.94 5.69 5.66
CA ILE A 65 -6.70 6.19 6.25
C ILE A 65 -6.84 7.70 6.42
N ASP A 66 -6.84 8.17 7.67
CA ASP A 66 -6.94 9.60 7.99
C ASP A 66 -5.65 10.34 7.58
N ALA A 67 -5.72 11.66 7.46
CA ALA A 67 -4.58 12.49 7.05
C ALA A 67 -3.38 12.31 7.99
N GLY A 68 -2.19 12.06 7.43
CA GLY A 68 -0.96 11.83 8.20
C GLY A 68 -0.91 10.50 8.95
N GLN A 69 -1.90 9.62 8.79
CA GLN A 69 -1.91 8.30 9.41
C GLN A 69 -1.40 7.23 8.45
N CYS A 70 -0.99 6.10 9.01
CA CYS A 70 -0.64 4.90 8.26
C CYS A 70 -1.49 3.71 8.68
N GLN A 71 -1.56 2.73 7.81
CA GLN A 71 -2.18 1.45 8.10
C GLN A 71 -1.45 0.29 7.45
N ASN A 72 -1.50 -0.88 8.09
CA ASN A 72 -0.86 -2.08 7.59
C ASN A 72 -1.76 -2.83 6.59
N LEU A 73 -1.13 -3.35 5.55
CA LEU A 73 -1.70 -4.22 4.54
C LEU A 73 -0.87 -5.51 4.49
N VAL A 74 -1.54 -6.63 4.74
CA VAL A 74 -0.91 -7.94 4.71
C VAL A 74 -1.24 -8.65 3.41
N VAL A 75 -0.21 -9.08 2.70
CA VAL A 75 -0.32 -9.94 1.51
C VAL A 75 0.24 -11.32 1.86
N VAL A 76 -0.59 -12.34 1.74
CA VAL A 76 -0.22 -13.74 1.98
C VAL A 76 -0.24 -14.47 0.65
N ARG A 77 0.85 -15.16 0.31
CA ARG A 77 0.90 -16.13 -0.78
C ARG A 77 0.68 -17.54 -0.21
N ASN A 78 -0.33 -18.24 -0.72
CA ASN A 78 -0.54 -19.65 -0.47
C ASN A 78 0.49 -20.48 -1.24
N ALA A 79 0.87 -21.65 -0.70
CA ALA A 79 1.64 -22.62 -1.46
C ALA A 79 0.87 -22.98 -2.74
N GLY A 80 1.49 -22.76 -3.90
CA GLY A 80 0.99 -23.31 -5.15
C GLY A 80 1.34 -24.79 -5.22
N ALA A 81 0.44 -25.60 -5.78
CA ALA A 81 0.76 -26.96 -6.20
C ALA A 81 1.69 -26.93 -7.43
#